data_AF-A0A497DD06-F1
#
_entry.id   AF-A0A497DD06-F1
#
_cell.length_a   1.000
_cell.length_b   1.000
_cell.length_c   1.000
_cell.angle_alpha   90.00
_cell.angle_beta   90.00
_cell.angle_gamma   90.00
#
_symmetry.space_group_name_H-M   'P 1'
#
loop_
_entity.id
_entity.type
_entity.pdbx_description
1 polymer ?
#
loop_
_entity_poly.entity_id
_entity_poly.type
_entity_poly.pdbx_seq_one_letter_code
_entity_poly.pdbx_strand_id
1 'polypeptide(L)'
;MKKTNFATKLVNNNSNYIFMKKITFFLFLIFLAANNCAEAQSRNAGSITLEHKTKQAARSPILTLLTKSFDADTVLLNAPLTFDVSYKNSGDEPLIISKVRTSCSCTVASYSSIPLPKNQSDKIVLKLNTDKPGTFNKTVAIYSNASNAYDKSIESSRIVFQVKWVVLNKEEKSENKKSKKNAK
;
A
#
# COMPACT_ATOMS: atom_id res chain seq x y z
N MET A 1 -28.09 5.29 -91.63
CA MET A 1 -29.50 5.21 -92.06
C MET A 1 -29.90 3.75 -92.21
N LYS A 2 -31.17 3.41 -91.87
CA LYS A 2 -31.84 2.08 -91.79
C LYS A 2 -31.60 1.36 -90.44
N LYS A 3 -32.51 1.36 -89.43
CA LYS A 3 -33.90 0.79 -89.34
C LYS A 3 -33.91 -0.64 -89.91
N THR A 4 -34.30 -1.73 -89.22
CA THR A 4 -35.31 -1.97 -88.17
C THR A 4 -35.24 -3.44 -87.72
N ASN A 5 -35.62 -3.71 -86.46
CA ASN A 5 -36.38 -4.85 -85.89
C ASN A 5 -36.26 -6.26 -86.52
N PHE A 6 -36.11 -7.31 -85.69
CA PHE A 6 -37.05 -8.44 -85.69
C PHE A 6 -36.90 -9.36 -84.44
N ALA A 7 -38.00 -9.43 -83.69
CA ALA A 7 -38.51 -10.52 -82.84
C ALA A 7 -37.55 -11.43 -82.06
N THR A 8 -37.54 -11.21 -80.75
CA THR A 8 -37.14 -12.13 -79.68
C THR A 8 -38.06 -13.36 -79.65
N LYS A 9 -37.49 -14.56 -79.79
CA LYS A 9 -38.21 -15.83 -79.61
C LYS A 9 -38.18 -16.20 -78.12
N LEU A 10 -39.35 -16.16 -77.48
CA LEU A 10 -39.58 -16.72 -76.14
C LEU A 10 -39.63 -18.24 -76.24
N VAL A 11 -38.72 -18.94 -75.55
CA VAL A 11 -38.93 -20.33 -75.13
C VAL A 11 -38.64 -20.40 -73.63
N ASN A 12 -39.73 -20.54 -72.89
CA ASN A 12 -39.82 -20.77 -71.46
C ASN A 12 -39.52 -22.25 -71.18
N ASN A 13 -38.45 -22.54 -70.44
CA ASN A 13 -38.20 -23.87 -69.88
C ASN A 13 -38.18 -23.82 -68.35
N ASN A 14 -39.36 -24.11 -67.81
CA ASN A 14 -39.70 -24.22 -66.40
C ASN A 14 -39.28 -25.61 -65.87
N SER A 15 -38.02 -25.75 -65.44
CA SER A 15 -37.55 -27.01 -64.81
C SER A 15 -36.52 -26.87 -63.69
N ASN A 16 -36.22 -25.66 -63.19
CA ASN A 16 -35.21 -25.47 -62.14
C ASN A 16 -35.74 -24.88 -60.82
N TYR A 17 -37.06 -24.78 -60.64
CA TYR A 17 -37.66 -24.15 -59.44
C TYR A 17 -38.05 -25.13 -58.31
N ILE A 18 -37.88 -26.44 -58.50
CA ILE A 18 -38.28 -27.47 -57.54
C ILE A 18 -37.11 -27.91 -56.64
N PHE A 19 -35.87 -27.82 -57.14
CA PHE A 19 -34.69 -28.32 -56.42
C PHE A 19 -34.11 -27.32 -55.39
N MET A 20 -34.43 -26.02 -55.49
CA MET A 20 -33.92 -24.98 -54.59
C MET A 20 -34.89 -24.56 -53.46
N LYS A 21 -36.11 -25.12 -53.43
CA LYS A 21 -37.15 -24.85 -52.42
C LYS A 21 -37.18 -25.89 -51.28
N LYS A 22 -36.45 -27.00 -51.41
CA LYS A 22 -36.30 -28.04 -50.36
C LYS A 22 -35.11 -27.80 -49.44
N ILE A 23 -34.06 -27.13 -49.90
CA ILE A 23 -32.85 -26.82 -49.11
C ILE A 23 -33.05 -25.61 -48.19
N THR A 24 -33.89 -24.64 -48.58
CA THR A 24 -34.28 -23.50 -47.73
C THR A 24 -35.34 -23.84 -46.69
N PHE A 25 -36.04 -24.97 -46.81
CA PHE A 25 -37.00 -25.44 -45.80
C PHE A 25 -36.34 -26.31 -44.72
N PHE A 26 -35.16 -26.89 -44.98
CA PHE A 26 -34.44 -27.74 -44.03
C PHE A 26 -33.47 -26.98 -43.10
N LEU A 27 -33.12 -25.72 -43.43
CA LEU A 27 -32.29 -24.85 -42.57
C LEU A 27 -33.10 -23.93 -41.64
N PHE A 28 -34.43 -23.91 -41.73
CA PHE A 28 -35.29 -23.12 -40.85
C PHE A 28 -35.94 -23.96 -39.71
N LEU A 29 -35.81 -25.29 -39.75
CA LEU A 29 -36.32 -26.21 -38.72
C LEU A 29 -35.28 -26.60 -37.65
N ILE A 30 -34.05 -26.09 -37.72
CA ILE A 30 -33.01 -26.25 -36.68
C ILE A 30 -32.96 -25.04 -35.72
N PHE A 31 -33.69 -23.96 -36.02
CA PHE A 31 -33.71 -22.74 -35.19
C PHE A 31 -34.83 -22.70 -34.13
N LEU A 32 -35.68 -23.73 -34.02
CA LEU A 32 -36.85 -23.75 -33.13
C LEU A 32 -36.88 -24.90 -32.10
N ALA A 33 -35.72 -25.49 -31.76
CA ALA A 33 -35.62 -26.55 -30.75
C ALA A 33 -34.72 -26.18 -29.55
N ALA A 34 -34.59 -24.89 -29.22
CA ALA A 34 -33.81 -24.42 -28.08
C ALA A 34 -34.63 -23.72 -26.98
N ASN A 35 -35.96 -23.94 -26.95
CA ASN A 35 -36.81 -23.45 -25.86
C ASN A 35 -37.53 -24.60 -25.17
N ASN A 36 -36.81 -25.36 -24.33
CA ASN A 36 -37.10 -25.47 -22.89
C ASN A 36 -36.21 -26.49 -22.16
N CYS A 37 -35.75 -26.04 -20.98
CA CYS A 37 -35.25 -26.78 -19.83
C CYS A 37 -34.03 -27.70 -19.98
N ALA A 38 -32.86 -27.13 -19.71
CA ALA A 38 -31.81 -27.85 -18.99
C ALA A 38 -31.64 -27.19 -17.61
N GLU A 39 -31.79 -28.01 -16.58
CA GLU A 39 -31.69 -27.67 -15.17
C GLU A 39 -30.31 -27.15 -14.75
N ALA A 40 -30.36 -26.40 -13.65
CA ALA A 40 -29.27 -26.16 -12.69
C ALA A 40 -28.10 -25.27 -13.14
N GLN A 41 -28.34 -23.95 -13.13
CA GLN A 41 -27.29 -22.98 -12.84
C GLN A 41 -26.82 -23.12 -11.38
N SER A 42 -26.01 -24.13 -11.11
CA SER A 42 -25.01 -24.07 -10.04
C SER A 42 -23.70 -23.64 -10.67
N ARG A 43 -23.38 -22.34 -10.57
CA ARG A 43 -22.03 -21.78 -10.28
C ARG A 43 -22.22 -20.32 -9.93
N ASN A 44 -22.23 -20.04 -8.62
CA ASN A 44 -22.03 -18.75 -7.97
C ASN A 44 -21.68 -17.58 -8.91
N ALA A 45 -22.68 -16.94 -9.49
CA ALA A 45 -22.61 -15.54 -9.88
C ALA A 45 -22.82 -14.71 -8.61
N GLY A 46 -21.90 -14.87 -7.66
CA GLY A 46 -21.74 -13.91 -6.58
C GLY A 46 -21.33 -12.61 -7.25
N SER A 47 -22.25 -11.65 -7.26
CA SER A 47 -22.02 -10.21 -7.33
C SER A 47 -20.54 -9.82 -7.34
N ILE A 48 -19.93 -9.68 -8.51
CA ILE A 48 -18.71 -8.88 -8.67
C ILE A 48 -19.17 -7.42 -8.73
N THR A 49 -19.76 -6.97 -7.64
CA THR A 49 -20.16 -5.58 -7.42
C THR A 49 -19.11 -5.00 -6.49
N LEU A 50 -18.11 -4.30 -7.03
CA LEU A 50 -17.31 -3.26 -6.35
C LEU A 50 -16.70 -3.59 -4.97
N GLU A 51 -16.65 -4.84 -4.54
CA GLU A 51 -16.11 -5.31 -3.25
C GLU A 51 -14.61 -5.67 -3.34
N HIS A 52 -13.96 -5.43 -4.47
CA HIS A 52 -12.51 -5.61 -4.63
C HIS A 52 -11.69 -4.33 -4.43
N LYS A 53 -12.32 -3.20 -4.07
CA LYS A 53 -11.59 -1.98 -3.68
C LYS A 53 -11.45 -1.79 -2.16
N THR A 54 -12.11 -2.62 -1.35
CA THR A 54 -12.01 -2.54 0.13
C THR A 54 -11.22 -3.69 0.76
N LYS A 55 -10.97 -4.79 0.03
CA LYS A 55 -10.14 -5.93 0.50
C LYS A 55 -8.71 -5.95 -0.07
N GLN A 56 -8.32 -4.94 -0.85
CA GLN A 56 -6.95 -4.79 -1.36
C GLN A 56 -6.09 -3.84 -0.50
N ALA A 57 -6.70 -3.09 0.42
CA ALA A 57 -6.00 -2.45 1.55
C ALA A 57 -5.60 -3.46 2.65
N ALA A 58 -6.08 -4.71 2.57
CA ALA A 58 -5.90 -5.73 3.61
C ALA A 58 -4.62 -6.57 3.47
N ARG A 59 -3.77 -6.32 2.46
CA ARG A 59 -2.52 -7.05 2.23
C ARG A 59 -1.37 -6.09 1.93
N SER A 60 -1.07 -5.21 2.87
CA SER A 60 0.09 -4.32 2.76
C SER A 60 0.82 -4.27 4.09
N PRO A 61 2.13 -3.98 4.09
CA PRO A 61 2.87 -3.78 5.34
C PRO A 61 2.40 -2.48 6.00
N ILE A 62 2.25 -2.51 7.32
CA ILE A 62 1.83 -1.34 8.12
C ILE A 62 2.85 -1.17 9.24
N LEU A 63 3.48 0.00 9.31
CA LEU A 63 4.42 0.33 10.39
C LEU A 63 3.65 1.01 11.53
N THR A 64 3.63 0.38 12.70
CA THR A 64 3.05 0.95 13.91
C THR A 64 4.15 1.24 14.92
N LEU A 65 4.28 2.50 15.35
CA LEU A 65 5.17 2.87 16.45
C LEU A 65 4.53 2.43 17.77
N LEU A 66 5.27 1.67 18.57
CA LEU A 66 4.84 1.22 19.90
C LEU A 66 5.28 2.20 21.00
N THR A 67 6.39 2.90 20.76
CA THR A 67 6.89 3.96 21.64
C THR A 67 5.93 5.15 21.64
N LYS A 68 5.39 5.50 22.81
CA LYS A 68 4.38 6.58 22.97
C LYS A 68 4.96 7.97 23.18
N SER A 69 6.14 8.08 23.82
CA SER A 69 6.87 9.33 24.01
C SER A 69 8.31 9.13 23.55
N PHE A 70 8.86 10.19 22.96
CA PHE A 70 10.21 10.25 22.41
C PHE A 70 11.06 11.24 23.21
N ASP A 71 10.76 11.39 24.49
CA ASP A 71 11.48 12.24 25.41
C ASP A 71 12.44 11.38 26.23
N ALA A 72 13.73 11.67 26.12
CA ALA A 72 14.75 11.11 26.99
C ALA A 72 14.87 11.95 28.26
N ASP A 73 15.24 11.30 29.36
CA ASP A 73 15.55 11.98 30.61
C ASP A 73 16.72 12.97 30.47
N THR A 74 16.87 13.80 31.49
CA THR A 74 18.04 14.66 31.62
C THR A 74 19.31 13.84 31.83
N VAL A 75 20.30 14.03 30.95
CA VAL A 75 21.60 13.36 31.01
C VAL A 75 22.73 14.32 31.36
N LEU A 76 23.84 13.77 31.83
CA LEU A 76 25.06 14.54 32.05
C LEU A 76 25.81 14.76 30.74
N LEU A 77 26.51 15.88 30.65
CA LEU A 77 27.47 16.15 29.58
C LEU A 77 28.43 14.98 29.37
N ASN A 78 28.62 14.58 28.10
CA ASN A 78 29.43 13.46 27.65
C ASN A 78 28.97 12.06 28.13
N ALA A 79 27.78 11.92 28.71
CA ALA A 79 27.23 10.60 29.06
C ALA A 79 26.64 9.92 27.81
N PRO A 80 26.82 8.60 27.65
CA PRO A 80 26.17 7.86 26.56
C PRO A 80 24.65 7.95 26.70
N LEU A 81 23.98 8.29 25.59
CA LEU A 81 22.53 8.33 25.52
C LEU A 81 22.04 7.53 24.33
N THR A 82 21.29 6.46 24.61
CA THR A 82 20.63 5.61 23.64
C THR A 82 19.13 5.66 23.82
N PHE A 83 18.39 5.72 22.72
CA PHE A 83 16.93 5.72 22.72
C PHE A 83 16.42 4.66 21.76
N ASP A 84 15.62 3.72 22.28
CA ASP A 84 15.06 2.61 21.52
C ASP A 84 13.64 2.94 21.04
N VAL A 85 13.47 3.03 19.73
CA VAL A 85 12.18 3.23 19.07
C VAL A 85 11.62 1.87 18.69
N SER A 86 10.66 1.37 19.45
CA SER A 86 10.01 0.10 19.16
C SER A 86 8.91 0.27 18.12
N TYR A 87 8.88 -0.63 17.14
CA TYR A 87 7.88 -0.65 16.08
C TYR A 87 7.38 -2.06 15.81
N LYS A 88 6.21 -2.15 15.16
CA LYS A 88 5.55 -3.40 14.80
C LYS A 88 5.08 -3.34 13.35
N ASN A 89 5.19 -4.48 12.65
CA ASN A 89 4.46 -4.69 11.41
C ASN A 89 3.03 -5.15 11.73
N SER A 90 2.07 -4.23 11.68
CA SER A 90 0.64 -4.53 11.89
C SER A 90 -0.08 -4.88 10.58
N GLY A 91 0.67 -5.01 9.49
CA GLY A 91 0.17 -5.36 8.18
C GLY A 91 0.33 -6.84 7.86
N ASP A 92 -0.04 -7.19 6.64
CA ASP A 92 -0.17 -8.58 6.20
C ASP A 92 0.99 -9.06 5.31
N GLU A 93 1.87 -8.15 4.90
CA GLU A 93 3.08 -8.42 4.12
C GLU A 93 4.34 -7.99 4.88
N PRO A 94 5.54 -8.50 4.54
CA PRO A 94 6.79 -8.10 5.19
C PRO A 94 7.08 -6.60 5.10
N LEU A 95 7.41 -5.99 6.25
CA LEU A 95 7.79 -4.59 6.37
C LEU A 95 9.30 -4.45 6.21
N ILE A 96 9.74 -3.55 5.34
CA ILE A 96 11.16 -3.28 5.10
C ILE A 96 11.45 -1.83 5.44
N ILE A 97 12.38 -1.60 6.37
CA ILE A 97 12.94 -0.28 6.64
C ILE A 97 14.08 -0.04 5.64
N SER A 98 13.87 0.86 4.69
CA SER A 98 14.87 1.18 3.68
C SER A 98 15.88 2.20 4.20
N LYS A 99 15.46 3.09 5.11
CA LYS A 99 16.30 4.16 5.61
C LYS A 99 15.79 4.76 6.90
N VAL A 100 16.71 5.18 7.76
CA VAL A 100 16.40 6.11 8.87
C VAL A 100 17.25 7.36 8.69
N ARG A 101 16.60 8.53 8.63
CA ARG A 101 17.25 9.84 8.55
C ARG A 101 17.03 10.63 9.81
N THR A 102 18.04 11.35 10.24
CA THR A 102 18.04 12.22 11.41
C THR A 102 18.32 13.66 10.97
N SER A 103 17.81 14.65 11.71
CA SER A 103 18.00 16.07 11.34
C SER A 103 19.42 16.59 11.58
N CYS A 104 20.28 15.83 12.25
CA CYS A 104 21.65 16.19 12.58
C CYS A 104 22.54 14.95 12.47
N SER A 105 23.75 15.11 11.93
CA SER A 105 24.79 14.05 11.90
C SER A 105 25.19 13.56 13.29
N CYS A 106 24.88 14.33 14.34
CA CYS A 106 25.09 14.01 15.74
C CYS A 106 24.14 12.94 16.32
N THR A 107 23.19 12.43 15.52
CA THR A 107 22.36 11.28 15.90
C THR A 107 22.57 10.14 14.92
N VAL A 108 23.02 8.99 15.43
CA VAL A 108 23.25 7.78 14.64
C VAL A 108 22.11 6.80 14.90
N ALA A 109 21.46 6.35 13.82
CA ALA A 109 20.40 5.34 13.89
C ALA A 109 20.95 3.97 13.46
N SER A 110 20.63 2.94 14.23
CA SER A 110 20.88 1.53 13.91
C SER A 110 19.54 0.80 13.83
N TYR A 111 19.34 0.03 12.76
CA TYR A 111 18.08 -0.64 12.45
C TYR A 111 18.36 -1.89 11.59
N SER A 112 17.45 -2.85 11.63
CA SER A 112 17.50 -4.02 10.75
C SER A 112 17.03 -3.67 9.33
N SER A 113 17.76 -4.13 8.33
CA SER A 113 17.34 -4.13 6.92
C SER A 113 16.63 -5.43 6.51
N ILE A 114 16.56 -6.41 7.42
CA ILE A 114 15.87 -7.67 7.18
C ILE A 114 14.35 -7.39 7.15
N PRO A 115 13.61 -7.94 6.17
CA PRO A 115 12.16 -7.81 6.15
C PRO A 115 11.52 -8.35 7.44
N LEU A 116 10.74 -7.50 8.12
CA LEU A 116 10.03 -7.82 9.35
C LEU A 116 8.70 -8.52 9.01
N PRO A 117 8.50 -9.79 9.41
CA PRO A 117 7.27 -10.52 9.11
C PRO A 117 6.01 -9.89 9.71
N LYS A 118 4.84 -10.31 9.24
CA LYS A 118 3.53 -9.93 9.80
C LYS A 118 3.51 -10.10 11.32
N ASN A 119 2.93 -9.13 12.02
CA ASN A 119 2.72 -9.09 13.46
C ASN A 119 4.00 -9.15 14.32
N GLN A 120 5.19 -9.09 13.72
CA GLN A 120 6.45 -9.03 14.46
C GLN A 120 6.81 -7.61 14.85
N SER A 121 7.63 -7.49 15.88
CA SER A 121 8.16 -6.24 16.40
C SER A 121 9.68 -6.23 16.35
N ASP A 122 10.22 -5.04 16.18
CA ASP A 122 11.66 -4.78 16.19
C ASP A 122 11.89 -3.34 16.70
N LYS A 123 13.15 -2.92 16.79
CA LYS A 123 13.53 -1.61 17.29
C LYS A 123 14.57 -0.90 16.42
N ILE A 124 14.48 0.42 16.40
CA ILE A 124 15.51 1.32 15.89
C ILE A 124 16.24 1.89 17.10
N VAL A 125 17.55 1.70 17.17
CA VAL A 125 18.39 2.23 18.25
C VAL A 125 18.99 3.56 17.80
N LEU A 126 18.66 4.64 18.51
CA LEU A 126 19.21 5.97 18.28
C LEU A 126 20.32 6.25 19.30
N LYS A 127 21.55 6.50 18.84
CA LYS A 127 22.65 7.02 19.66
C LYS A 127 22.68 8.54 19.54
N LEU A 128 22.49 9.24 20.64
CA LEU A 128 22.39 10.70 20.71
C LEU A 128 23.70 11.29 21.25
N ASN A 129 24.19 12.35 20.60
CA ASN A 129 25.35 13.10 21.10
C ASN A 129 24.96 13.99 22.30
N THR A 130 25.82 14.01 23.31
CA THR A 130 25.66 14.75 24.56
C THR A 130 26.90 15.59 24.89
N ASP A 131 27.69 15.96 23.87
CA ASP A 131 28.92 16.76 23.99
C ASP A 131 28.70 18.24 24.36
N LYS A 132 27.46 18.71 24.30
CA LYS A 132 27.07 20.09 24.59
C LYS A 132 25.90 20.15 25.56
N PRO A 133 25.91 21.06 26.54
CA PRO A 133 24.78 21.28 27.42
C PRO A 133 23.63 21.96 26.66
N GLY A 134 22.40 21.75 27.14
CA GLY A 134 21.19 22.39 26.62
C GLY A 134 20.06 21.41 26.31
N THR A 135 18.97 21.96 25.79
CA THR A 135 17.80 21.21 25.34
C THR A 135 17.91 20.93 23.86
N PHE A 136 17.71 19.67 23.49
CA PHE A 136 17.77 19.21 22.12
C PHE A 136 16.41 18.68 21.70
N ASN A 137 16.01 19.02 20.49
CA ASN A 137 14.82 18.49 19.84
C ASN A 137 15.20 18.16 18.39
N LYS A 138 15.21 16.87 18.03
CA LYS A 138 15.65 16.39 16.72
C LYS A 138 14.56 15.58 16.04
N THR A 139 14.47 15.74 14.72
CA THR A 139 13.50 15.01 13.91
C THR A 139 14.15 13.74 13.37
N VAL A 140 13.42 12.63 13.44
CA VAL A 140 13.78 11.34 12.86
C VAL A 140 12.71 10.93 11.85
N ALA A 141 13.14 10.51 10.67
CA ALA A 141 12.29 10.05 9.58
C ALA A 141 12.66 8.61 9.21
N ILE A 142 11.68 7.70 9.31
CA ILE A 142 11.80 6.29 8.92
C ILE A 142 11.18 6.14 7.54
N TYR A 143 11.95 5.65 6.58
CA TYR A 143 11.50 5.33 5.23
C TYR A 143 11.28 3.82 5.13
N SER A 144 10.16 3.42 4.55
CA SER A 144 9.78 2.00 4.46
C SER A 144 8.84 1.74 3.28
N ASN A 145 8.56 0.47 3.01
CA ASN A 145 7.49 0.07 2.09
C ASN A 145 6.08 0.13 2.71
N ALA A 146 5.93 0.65 3.93
CA ALA A 146 4.64 0.68 4.62
C ALA A 146 3.62 1.57 3.90
N SER A 147 2.39 1.07 3.73
CA SER A 147 1.32 1.79 3.01
C SER A 147 0.79 2.97 3.82
N ASN A 148 0.83 2.88 5.15
CA ASN A 148 0.38 3.94 6.07
C ASN A 148 1.38 5.09 6.22
N ALA A 149 2.52 5.03 5.54
CA ALA A 149 3.58 6.03 5.60
C ALA A 149 3.66 6.91 4.34
N TYR A 150 2.84 6.65 3.30
CA TYR A 150 2.95 7.35 2.03
C TYR A 150 2.50 8.81 2.12
N ASP A 151 3.45 9.72 1.94
CA ASP A 151 3.21 11.16 1.84
C ASP A 151 3.21 11.57 0.36
N LYS A 152 2.03 11.97 -0.13
CA LYS A 152 1.81 12.36 -1.53
C LYS A 152 2.57 13.61 -1.92
N SER A 153 2.87 14.51 -0.98
CA SER A 153 3.51 15.80 -1.27
C SER A 153 4.98 15.67 -1.63
N ILE A 154 5.62 14.60 -1.17
CA ILE A 154 7.04 14.28 -1.40
C ILE A 154 7.23 12.96 -2.15
N GLU A 155 6.13 12.35 -2.59
CA GLU A 155 6.08 11.07 -3.29
C GLU A 155 6.92 9.97 -2.60
N SER A 156 6.86 9.92 -1.27
CA SER A 156 7.73 9.06 -0.46
C SER A 156 7.01 8.53 0.77
N SER A 157 7.24 7.25 1.08
CA SER A 157 6.75 6.62 2.30
C SER A 157 7.69 6.87 3.48
N ARG A 158 7.33 7.80 4.38
CA ARG A 158 8.05 8.05 5.63
C ARG A 158 7.16 8.29 6.84
N ILE A 159 7.58 7.81 8.00
CA ILE A 159 7.03 8.17 9.31
C ILE A 159 8.02 9.08 10.03
N VAL A 160 7.54 10.22 10.53
CA VAL A 160 8.36 11.25 11.15
C VAL A 160 7.96 11.42 12.62
N PHE A 161 8.95 11.46 13.51
CA PHE A 161 8.77 11.78 14.92
C PHE A 161 9.91 12.68 15.43
N GLN A 162 9.70 13.31 16.57
CA GLN A 162 10.71 14.15 17.22
C GLN A 162 11.22 13.47 18.48
N VAL A 163 12.53 13.51 18.70
CA VAL A 163 13.19 13.04 19.92
C VAL A 163 13.72 14.24 20.68
N LYS A 164 13.41 14.32 21.98
CA LYS A 164 13.83 15.43 22.85
C LYS A 164 14.68 14.92 24.01
N TRP A 165 15.68 15.69 24.40
CA TRP A 165 16.48 15.41 25.60
C TRP A 165 17.12 16.69 26.14
N VAL A 166 17.58 16.64 27.38
CA VAL A 166 18.29 17.74 28.05
C VAL A 166 19.65 17.24 28.52
N VAL A 167 20.71 17.98 28.21
CA VAL A 167 22.06 17.73 28.69
C VAL A 167 22.41 18.80 29.71
N LEU A 168 22.76 18.40 30.93
CA LEU A 168 23.23 19.30 31.98
C LEU A 168 24.72 19.12 32.24
N ASN A 169 25.37 20.20 32.64
CA ASN A 169 26.68 20.10 33.27
C ASN A 169 26.56 19.54 34.72
N LYS A 170 27.70 19.28 35.37
CA LYS A 170 27.71 18.72 36.74
C LYS A 170 27.13 19.69 37.78
N GLU A 171 27.29 20.99 37.57
CA GLU A 171 26.90 22.06 38.50
C GLU A 171 25.37 22.26 38.48
N GLU A 172 24.78 22.39 37.28
CA GLU A 172 23.35 22.51 37.02
C GLU A 172 22.55 21.31 37.56
N LYS A 173 23.11 20.09 37.46
CA LYS A 173 22.46 18.90 38.03
C LYS A 173 22.36 18.98 39.56
N SER A 174 23.33 19.60 40.21
CA SER A 174 23.35 19.75 41.67
C SER A 174 22.32 20.78 42.16
N GLU A 175 22.12 21.86 41.40
CA GLU A 175 21.14 22.91 41.68
C GLU A 175 19.71 22.42 41.42
N ASN A 176 19.50 21.70 40.31
CA ASN A 176 18.19 21.13 39.97
C ASN A 176 17.74 20.06 40.99
N LYS A 177 18.70 19.37 41.63
CA LYS A 177 18.41 18.44 42.73
C LYS A 177 18.07 19.16 44.05
N LYS A 178 18.68 20.33 44.31
CA LYS A 178 18.36 21.17 45.48
C LYS A 178 17.01 21.86 45.34
N SER A 179 16.69 22.41 44.16
CA SER A 179 15.41 23.09 43.91
C SER A 179 14.22 22.13 44.03
N LYS A 180 14.32 20.91 43.47
CA LYS A 180 13.28 19.88 43.61
C LYS A 180 13.10 19.36 45.04
N LYS A 181 14.14 19.41 45.87
CA LYS A 181 14.07 19.00 47.29
C LYS A 181 13.41 20.07 48.17
N ASN A 182 13.50 21.35 47.78
CA ASN A 182 12.90 22.47 48.51
C ASN A 182 11.45 22.76 48.11
N ALA A 183 10.93 22.09 47.08
CA ALA A 183 9.57 22.25 46.57
C ALA A 183 8.61 21.13 47.04
N LYS A 184 9.02 20.32 48.01
CA LYS A 184 8.22 19.21 48.58
C LYS A 184 8.05 19.40 50.09
#